data_AF-A0A3D3L235-F1
#
_entry.id   AF-A0A3D3L235-F1
#
_cell.length_a   1.000
_cell.length_b   1.000
_cell.length_c   1.000
_cell.angle_alpha   90.00
_cell.angle_beta   90.00
_cell.angle_gamma   90.00
#
_symmetry.space_group_name_H-M   'P 1'
#
loop_
_entity.id
_entity.type
_entity.pdbx_description
1 polymer ?
#
loop_
_entity_poly.entity_id
_entity_poly.type
_entity_poly.pdbx_seq_one_letter_code
_entity_poly.pdbx_strand_id
1 'polypeptide(L)'
;MDFKNSQKRNDFIELLIVSAFIAMIFTIYVPVGIWEEEDKFRGKSHFRMKTIYGVESFFEQLTDIYEADGLWAMNVVNAVRDSLTADSTYIGLQTMVLNNRDIQVDIPNGFETEYDTTFGFMKMRRDTIIDTTVTVVVFSEELSRNDTVFIQRKALGKIKMDPSFRKILSEEPLQRIEVVEYYDTYMPDSSMFYCPVTDDPYKITLEESSLKIESPITEIYKESRYIFFSFKAFNHGYIDDGARSWN
;
A
#
# COMPACT_ATOMS: atom_id res chain seq x y z
N MET A 1 -8.50 10.60 -72.13
CA MET A 1 -8.70 9.55 -71.11
C MET A 1 -7.56 9.49 -70.07
N ASP A 2 -6.38 10.03 -70.36
CA ASP A 2 -5.21 9.99 -69.45
C ASP A 2 -5.32 10.83 -68.17
N PHE A 3 -5.90 12.02 -68.21
CA PHE A 3 -5.96 12.92 -67.04
C PHE A 3 -6.69 12.30 -65.83
N LYS A 4 -7.76 11.53 -66.06
CA LYS A 4 -8.54 10.88 -65.01
C LYS A 4 -7.78 9.73 -64.33
N ASN A 5 -6.86 9.06 -65.05
CA ASN A 5 -6.01 8.02 -64.50
C ASN A 5 -4.83 8.59 -63.70
N SER A 6 -4.27 9.72 -64.15
CA SER A 6 -3.24 10.44 -63.39
C SER A 6 -3.77 10.96 -62.05
N GLN A 7 -4.99 11.50 -62.04
CA GLN A 7 -5.60 12.03 -60.82
C GLN A 7 -5.89 10.92 -59.79
N LYS A 8 -6.51 9.81 -60.21
CA LYS A 8 -6.72 8.63 -59.35
C LYS A 8 -5.43 8.05 -58.76
N ARG A 9 -4.33 8.08 -59.52
CA ARG A 9 -3.01 7.66 -59.04
C ARG A 9 -2.47 8.60 -57.96
N ASN A 10 -2.62 9.91 -58.15
CA ASN A 10 -2.20 10.89 -57.15
C ASN A 10 -3.03 10.78 -55.87
N ASP A 11 -4.36 10.66 -55.99
CA ASP A 11 -5.25 10.46 -54.84
C ASP A 11 -4.91 9.17 -54.06
N PHE A 12 -4.56 8.10 -54.78
CA PHE A 12 -4.11 6.83 -54.15
C PHE A 12 -2.76 6.99 -53.44
N ILE A 13 -1.82 7.73 -54.03
CA ILE A 13 -0.52 8.01 -53.40
C ILE A 13 -0.73 8.86 -52.15
N GLU A 14 -1.59 9.88 -52.19
CA GLU A 14 -1.92 10.71 -51.02
C GLU A 14 -2.54 9.86 -49.90
N LEU A 15 -3.51 9.00 -50.22
CA LEU A 15 -4.08 8.06 -49.25
C LEU A 15 -3.03 7.11 -48.66
N LEU A 16 -2.10 6.61 -49.48
CA LEU A 16 -1.02 5.73 -49.03
C LEU A 16 -0.09 6.47 -48.06
N ILE A 17 0.28 7.71 -48.38
CA ILE A 17 1.12 8.55 -47.51
C ILE A 17 0.43 8.78 -46.17
N VAL A 18 -0.85 9.17 -46.18
CA VAL A 18 -1.64 9.36 -44.95
C VAL A 18 -1.73 8.07 -44.15
N SER A 19 -2.01 6.94 -44.79
CA SER A 19 -2.04 5.63 -44.15
C SER A 19 -0.68 5.23 -43.56
N ALA A 20 0.41 5.56 -44.23
CA ALA A 20 1.76 5.28 -43.75
C ALA A 20 2.09 6.11 -42.49
N PHE A 21 1.68 7.38 -42.44
CA PHE A 21 1.82 8.20 -41.23
C PHE A 21 1.00 7.64 -40.06
N ILE A 22 -0.23 7.20 -40.29
CA ILE A 22 -1.06 6.57 -39.25
C ILE A 22 -0.41 5.26 -38.76
N ALA A 23 0.07 4.42 -39.67
CA ALA A 23 0.76 3.19 -39.33
C ALA A 23 2.05 3.47 -38.53
N MET A 24 2.82 4.50 -38.90
CA MET A 24 4.00 4.92 -38.15
C MET A 24 3.66 5.29 -36.71
N ILE A 25 2.64 6.14 -36.49
CA ILE A 25 2.17 6.51 -35.15
C ILE A 25 1.75 5.25 -34.38
N PHE A 26 0.99 4.35 -35.01
CA PHE A 26 0.54 3.10 -34.40
C PHE A 26 1.71 2.22 -33.95
N THR A 27 2.76 2.06 -34.78
CA THR A 27 3.93 1.26 -34.42
C THR A 27 4.76 1.84 -33.28
N ILE A 28 4.61 3.13 -32.98
CA ILE A 28 5.31 3.79 -31.86
C ILE A 28 4.48 3.67 -30.58
N TYR A 29 3.18 3.97 -30.63
CA TYR A 29 2.34 4.03 -29.42
C TYR A 29 1.93 2.65 -28.89
N VAL A 30 1.66 1.68 -29.77
CA VAL A 30 1.17 0.37 -29.35
C VAL A 30 2.17 -0.40 -28.48
N PRO A 31 3.47 -0.50 -28.86
CA PRO A 31 4.47 -1.15 -27.99
C PRO A 31 4.59 -0.50 -26.63
N VAL A 32 4.57 0.84 -26.57
CA VAL A 32 4.66 1.59 -25.30
C VAL A 32 3.52 1.23 -24.37
N GLY A 33 2.28 1.18 -24.89
CA GLY A 33 1.12 0.76 -24.09
C GLY A 33 1.21 -0.69 -23.61
N ILE A 34 1.76 -1.59 -24.42
CA ILE A 34 1.97 -3.00 -24.03
C ILE A 34 3.03 -3.09 -22.92
N TRP A 35 4.13 -2.34 -23.01
CA TRP A 35 5.16 -2.34 -21.96
C TRP A 35 4.65 -1.76 -20.63
N GLU A 36 3.82 -0.72 -20.68
CA GLU A 36 3.15 -0.19 -19.49
C GLU A 36 2.21 -1.25 -18.86
N GLU A 37 1.52 -2.03 -19.68
CA GLU A 37 0.69 -3.16 -19.22
C GLU A 37 1.56 -4.25 -18.57
N GLU A 38 2.66 -4.66 -19.21
CA GLU A 38 3.62 -5.64 -18.69
C GLU A 38 4.22 -5.20 -17.35
N ASP A 39 4.64 -3.94 -17.22
CA ASP A 39 5.18 -3.38 -15.99
C ASP A 39 4.13 -3.30 -14.88
N LYS A 40 2.88 -2.96 -15.22
CA LYS A 40 1.76 -2.98 -14.28
C LYS A 40 1.50 -4.38 -13.72
N PHE A 41 1.49 -5.41 -14.58
CA PHE A 41 1.31 -6.80 -14.14
C PHE A 41 2.48 -7.29 -13.29
N ARG A 42 3.71 -6.93 -13.66
CA ARG A 42 4.91 -7.23 -12.86
C ARG A 42 4.83 -6.59 -11.47
N GLY A 43 4.52 -5.29 -11.40
CA GLY A 43 4.36 -4.57 -10.14
C GLY A 43 3.23 -5.14 -9.27
N LYS A 44 2.10 -5.53 -9.88
CA LYS A 44 1.01 -6.22 -9.17
C LYS A 44 1.46 -7.58 -8.63
N SER A 45 2.26 -8.32 -9.37
CA SER A 45 2.82 -9.59 -8.92
C SER A 45 3.80 -9.40 -7.75
N HIS A 46 4.67 -8.40 -7.81
CA HIS A 46 5.56 -8.04 -6.70
C HIS A 46 4.80 -7.65 -5.45
N PHE A 47 3.72 -6.88 -5.61
CA PHE A 47 2.83 -6.53 -4.51
C PHE A 47 2.23 -7.78 -3.86
N ARG A 48 1.65 -8.67 -4.66
CA ARG A 48 1.07 -9.94 -4.20
C ARG A 48 2.07 -10.81 -3.45
N MET A 49 3.28 -11.02 -3.99
CA MET A 49 4.32 -11.80 -3.30
C MET A 49 4.74 -11.17 -1.97
N LYS A 50 4.84 -9.83 -1.89
CA LYS A 50 5.12 -9.14 -0.61
C LYS A 50 3.99 -9.33 0.40
N THR A 51 2.74 -9.32 -0.05
CA THR A 51 1.59 -9.58 0.83
C THR A 51 1.61 -11.00 1.35
N ILE A 52 1.87 -12.00 0.49
CA ILE A 52 2.01 -13.41 0.91
C ILE A 52 3.14 -13.56 1.93
N TYR A 53 4.30 -12.93 1.67
CA TYR A 53 5.42 -12.95 2.61
C TYR A 53 5.03 -12.34 3.96
N GLY A 54 4.36 -11.18 3.95
CA GLY A 54 3.86 -10.57 5.17
C GLY A 54 2.89 -11.46 5.93
N VAL A 55 1.96 -12.13 5.24
CA VAL A 55 1.03 -13.08 5.87
C VAL A 55 1.78 -14.22 6.55
N GLU A 56 2.74 -14.83 5.87
CA GLU A 56 3.55 -15.91 6.43
C GLU A 56 4.40 -15.44 7.62
N SER A 57 5.01 -14.24 7.55
CA SER A 57 5.74 -13.66 8.68
C SER A 57 4.85 -13.42 9.91
N PHE A 58 3.61 -12.93 9.71
CA PHE A 58 2.68 -12.81 10.83
C PHE A 58 2.21 -14.15 11.35
N PHE A 59 2.02 -15.14 10.48
CA PHE A 59 1.64 -16.48 10.89
C PHE A 59 2.75 -17.15 11.73
N GLU A 60 4.01 -17.01 11.31
CA GLU A 60 5.17 -17.43 12.08
C GLU A 60 5.24 -16.71 13.43
N GLN A 61 5.07 -15.38 13.46
CA GLN A 61 5.04 -14.61 14.71
C GLN A 61 3.98 -15.10 15.70
N LEU A 62 2.87 -15.66 15.21
CA LEU A 62 1.77 -16.17 16.03
C LEU A 62 1.93 -17.64 16.45
N THR A 63 2.68 -18.45 15.70
CA THR A 63 2.70 -19.92 15.84
C THR A 63 4.09 -20.55 15.93
N ASP A 64 5.14 -19.74 15.81
CA ASP A 64 6.56 -20.11 15.70
C ASP A 64 6.92 -20.99 14.48
N ILE A 65 6.01 -21.16 13.53
CA ILE A 65 6.24 -21.96 12.31
C ILE A 65 5.63 -21.28 11.07
N TYR A 66 6.19 -21.58 9.89
CA TYR A 66 5.59 -21.23 8.60
C TYR A 66 4.58 -22.28 8.13
N GLU A 67 3.69 -21.89 7.21
CA GLU A 67 2.66 -22.76 6.65
C GLU A 67 2.79 -22.89 5.13
N ALA A 68 2.58 -24.09 4.60
CA ALA A 68 2.65 -24.32 3.16
C ALA A 68 1.35 -23.88 2.47
N ASP A 69 0.22 -24.02 3.17
CA ASP A 69 -1.07 -23.48 2.74
C ASP A 69 -1.22 -22.01 3.14
N GLY A 70 -0.71 -21.11 2.30
CA GLY A 70 -0.78 -19.67 2.57
C GLY A 70 -2.20 -19.11 2.69
N LEU A 71 -3.23 -19.77 2.13
CA LEU A 71 -4.62 -19.37 2.36
C LEU A 71 -5.08 -19.68 3.79
N TRP A 72 -4.60 -20.78 4.37
CA TRP A 72 -4.83 -21.09 5.77
C TRP A 72 -4.13 -20.08 6.67
N ALA A 73 -2.85 -19.78 6.41
CA ALA A 73 -2.09 -18.76 7.14
C ALA A 73 -2.81 -17.40 7.13
N MET A 74 -3.26 -16.96 5.95
CA MET A 74 -4.03 -15.72 5.79
C MET A 74 -5.29 -15.69 6.65
N ASN A 75 -6.08 -16.77 6.64
CA ASN A 75 -7.32 -16.82 7.43
C ASN A 75 -7.06 -16.72 8.93
N VAL A 76 -5.98 -17.34 9.42
CA VAL A 76 -5.56 -17.27 10.82
C VAL A 76 -5.14 -15.84 11.18
N VAL A 77 -4.25 -15.24 10.40
CA VAL A 77 -3.75 -13.88 10.66
C VAL A 77 -4.89 -12.85 10.63
N ASN A 78 -5.77 -12.92 9.62
CA ASN A 78 -6.92 -12.02 9.51
C ASN A 78 -7.90 -12.21 10.68
N ALA A 79 -8.15 -13.45 11.12
CA ALA A 79 -9.01 -13.72 12.27
C ALA A 79 -8.44 -13.18 13.58
N VAL A 80 -7.10 -13.21 13.76
CA VAL A 80 -6.43 -12.55 14.90
C VAL A 80 -6.64 -11.04 14.83
N ARG A 81 -6.44 -10.41 13.66
CA ARG A 81 -6.68 -8.98 13.47
C ARG A 81 -8.13 -8.59 13.80
N ASP A 82 -9.10 -9.38 13.34
CA ASP A 82 -10.52 -9.16 13.62
C ASP A 82 -10.82 -9.30 15.11
N SER A 83 -10.22 -10.29 15.77
CA SER A 83 -10.39 -10.50 17.21
C SER A 83 -9.83 -9.34 18.04
N LEU A 84 -8.65 -8.84 17.68
CA LEU A 84 -8.06 -7.65 18.31
C LEU A 84 -8.88 -6.38 18.08
N THR A 85 -9.53 -6.27 16.91
CA THR A 85 -10.45 -5.16 16.62
C THR A 85 -11.68 -5.21 17.54
N ALA A 86 -12.16 -6.42 17.86
CA ALA A 86 -13.31 -6.63 18.74
C ALA A 86 -12.94 -6.48 20.22
N ASP A 87 -11.75 -6.96 20.62
CA ASP A 87 -11.22 -6.91 21.97
C ASP A 87 -9.71 -6.61 21.96
N SER A 88 -9.36 -5.39 22.30
CA SER A 88 -7.95 -4.94 22.39
C SER A 88 -7.13 -5.68 23.45
N THR A 89 -7.78 -6.44 24.35
CA THR A 89 -7.11 -7.25 25.39
C THR A 89 -6.91 -8.71 24.98
N TYR A 90 -7.25 -9.06 23.73
CA TYR A 90 -7.05 -10.39 23.15
C TYR A 90 -5.58 -10.63 22.76
N ILE A 91 -4.70 -10.59 23.76
CA ILE A 91 -3.24 -10.70 23.64
C ILE A 91 -2.71 -11.95 24.38
N GLY A 92 -1.48 -12.35 24.07
CA GLY A 92 -0.81 -13.53 24.62
C GLY A 92 -1.34 -14.84 24.03
N LEU A 93 -1.14 -15.94 24.76
CA LEU A 93 -1.54 -17.27 24.33
C LEU A 93 -3.08 -17.41 24.30
N GLN A 94 -3.63 -17.50 23.11
CA GLN A 94 -5.05 -17.68 22.85
C GLN A 94 -5.32 -18.98 22.09
N THR A 95 -6.53 -19.50 22.21
CA THR A 95 -7.00 -20.64 21.43
C THR A 95 -8.27 -20.23 20.70
N MET A 96 -8.28 -20.42 19.38
CA MET A 96 -9.41 -20.07 18.54
C MET A 96 -9.78 -21.23 17.61
N VAL A 97 -11.04 -21.25 17.19
CA VAL A 97 -11.59 -22.29 16.30
C VAL A 97 -11.88 -21.65 14.95
N LEU A 98 -11.15 -22.08 13.92
CA LEU A 98 -11.29 -21.60 12.55
C LEU A 98 -11.52 -22.78 11.62
N ASN A 99 -12.58 -22.73 10.80
CA ASN A 99 -12.91 -23.79 9.84
C ASN A 99 -12.89 -25.21 10.45
N ASN A 100 -13.45 -25.36 11.66
CA ASN A 100 -13.47 -26.61 12.44
C ASN A 100 -12.07 -27.15 12.85
N ARG A 101 -11.05 -26.30 12.87
CA ARG A 101 -9.72 -26.60 13.41
C ARG A 101 -9.44 -25.72 14.62
N ASP A 102 -8.94 -26.33 15.68
CA ASP A 102 -8.45 -25.62 16.85
C ASP A 102 -7.00 -25.20 16.58
N ILE A 103 -6.71 -23.92 16.80
CA ILE A 103 -5.36 -23.38 16.67
C ILE A 103 -5.01 -22.57 17.91
N GLN A 104 -3.78 -22.75 18.37
CA GLN A 104 -3.20 -21.96 19.44
C GLN A 104 -2.30 -20.90 18.81
N VAL A 105 -2.48 -19.65 19.21
CA VAL A 105 -1.69 -18.51 18.73
C VAL A 105 -1.20 -17.70 19.91
N ASP A 106 0.04 -17.22 19.88
CA ASP A 106 0.57 -16.27 20.86
C ASP A 106 0.59 -14.87 20.25
N ILE A 107 -0.29 -13.99 20.71
CA ILE A 107 -0.51 -12.68 20.11
C ILE A 107 0.37 -11.64 20.82
N PRO A 108 1.40 -11.07 20.17
CA PRO A 108 2.27 -10.09 20.80
C PRO A 108 1.58 -8.73 20.99
N ASN A 109 2.07 -7.95 21.95
CA ASN A 109 1.68 -6.56 22.09
C ASN A 109 2.10 -5.76 20.84
N GLY A 110 1.18 -4.98 20.29
CA GLY A 110 1.45 -4.17 19.09
C GLY A 110 1.17 -4.87 17.77
N PHE A 111 0.71 -6.12 17.77
CA PHE A 111 0.34 -6.87 16.56
C PHE A 111 -0.56 -6.07 15.61
N GLU A 112 -1.62 -5.42 16.13
CA GLU A 112 -2.53 -4.59 15.32
C GLU A 112 -1.77 -3.49 14.56
N THR A 113 -0.83 -2.82 15.21
CA THR A 113 -0.06 -1.73 14.60
C THR A 113 0.90 -2.26 13.54
N GLU A 114 1.60 -3.37 13.82
CA GLU A 114 2.49 -4.01 12.85
C GLU A 114 1.72 -4.52 11.64
N TYR A 115 0.57 -5.15 11.87
CA TYR A 115 -0.33 -5.61 10.82
C TYR A 115 -0.81 -4.44 9.93
N ASP A 116 -1.33 -3.37 10.53
CA ASP A 116 -1.87 -2.22 9.81
C ASP A 116 -0.78 -1.46 9.02
N THR A 117 0.44 -1.41 9.55
CA THR A 117 1.58 -0.81 8.83
C THR A 117 2.09 -1.68 7.69
N THR A 118 2.04 -3.01 7.83
CA THR A 118 2.48 -3.96 6.80
C THR A 118 1.47 -4.07 5.67
N PHE A 119 0.19 -4.19 6.01
CA PHE A 119 -0.93 -4.24 5.08
C PHE A 119 -1.60 -2.88 4.93
N GLY A 120 -0.80 -1.82 4.84
CA GLY A 120 -1.29 -0.46 4.69
C GLY A 120 -0.43 0.37 3.76
N PHE A 121 -1.06 1.34 3.13
CA PHE A 121 -0.38 2.36 2.35
C PHE A 121 -0.27 3.63 3.18
N MET A 122 0.96 4.08 3.43
CA MET A 122 1.17 5.38 4.07
C MET A 122 0.56 6.49 3.20
N LYS A 123 -0.37 7.24 3.78
CA LYS A 123 -1.05 8.38 3.18
C LYS A 123 -0.94 9.60 4.07
N MET A 124 -1.09 10.76 3.46
CA MET A 124 -1.14 12.05 4.16
C MET A 124 -2.50 12.68 3.93
N ARG A 125 -3.12 13.20 5.00
CA ARG A 125 -4.31 14.05 4.91
C ARG A 125 -4.04 15.39 5.58
N ARG A 126 -4.71 16.42 5.09
CA ARG A 126 -4.68 17.77 5.67
C ARG A 126 -5.96 17.97 6.45
N ASP A 127 -5.85 17.91 7.76
CA ASP A 127 -6.98 18.08 8.65
C ASP A 127 -7.07 19.54 9.09
N THR A 128 -8.28 20.08 9.01
CA THR A 128 -8.57 21.37 9.62
C THR A 128 -8.86 21.15 11.09
N ILE A 129 -7.99 21.65 11.95
CA ILE A 129 -8.16 21.59 13.39
C ILE A 129 -8.67 22.94 13.86
N ILE A 130 -9.84 22.92 14.49
CA ILE A 130 -10.40 24.06 15.22
C ILE A 130 -9.86 23.96 16.64
N ASP A 131 -8.89 24.80 16.97
CA ASP A 131 -8.32 24.92 18.32
C ASP A 131 -8.77 26.26 18.93
N THR A 132 -8.46 26.47 20.20
CA THR A 132 -8.68 27.75 20.88
C THR A 132 -7.35 28.28 21.38
N THR A 133 -6.96 29.45 20.90
CA THR A 133 -5.80 30.18 21.42
C THR A 133 -6.27 31.03 22.60
N VAL A 134 -5.54 30.94 23.70
CA VAL A 134 -5.78 31.71 24.91
C VAL A 134 -4.67 32.73 25.05
N THR A 135 -5.04 33.99 25.17
CA THR A 135 -4.12 35.07 25.47
C THR A 135 -4.05 35.26 26.98
N VAL A 136 -2.89 35.02 27.58
CA VAL A 136 -2.67 35.12 29.03
C VAL A 136 -1.66 36.22 29.35
N VAL A 137 -1.84 36.85 30.51
CA VAL A 137 -0.84 37.75 31.09
C VAL A 137 0.00 36.97 32.08
N VAL A 138 1.31 37.02 31.87
CA VAL A 138 2.32 36.46 32.76
C VAL A 138 3.30 37.56 33.15
N PHE A 139 3.88 37.47 34.34
CA PHE A 139 4.93 38.38 34.78
C PHE A 139 6.27 37.92 34.22
N SER A 140 6.90 38.73 33.38
CA SER A 140 8.25 38.48 32.89
C SER A 140 9.25 39.05 33.89
N GLU A 141 10.06 38.18 34.51
CA GLU A 141 11.13 38.60 35.41
C GLU A 141 12.22 39.39 34.66
N GLU A 142 12.56 38.95 33.43
CA GLU A 142 13.55 39.60 32.57
C GLU A 142 13.16 41.06 32.23
N LEU A 143 11.88 41.29 31.94
CA LEU A 143 11.37 42.63 31.62
C LEU A 143 10.85 43.37 32.86
N SER A 144 10.86 42.71 34.03
CA SER A 144 10.30 43.19 35.30
C SER A 144 8.89 43.78 35.14
N ARG A 145 8.08 43.23 34.23
CA ARG A 145 6.73 43.72 33.88
C ARG A 145 5.82 42.59 33.44
N ASN A 146 4.52 42.87 33.45
CA ASN A 146 3.52 41.97 32.87
C ASN A 146 3.64 41.95 31.34
N ASP A 147 3.73 40.77 30.76
CA ASP A 147 3.75 40.52 29.32
C ASP A 147 2.62 39.58 28.90
N THR A 148 2.31 39.58 27.61
CA THR A 148 1.20 38.81 27.04
C THR A 148 1.72 37.66 26.20
N VAL A 149 1.25 36.45 26.48
CA VAL A 149 1.65 35.24 25.75
C VAL A 149 0.43 34.55 25.17
N PHE A 150 0.60 34.02 23.95
CA PHE A 150 -0.41 33.22 23.25
C PHE A 150 -0.12 31.75 23.47
N ILE A 151 -1.07 31.03 24.04
CA ILE A 151 -0.94 29.60 24.32
C ILE A 151 -2.15 28.83 23.76
N GLN A 152 -1.99 27.54 23.50
CA GLN A 152 -3.12 26.67 23.21
C GLN A 152 -3.93 26.41 24.48
N ARG A 153 -5.26 26.32 24.38
CA ARG A 153 -6.17 26.05 25.50
C ARG A 153 -5.76 24.83 26.33
N LYS A 154 -5.28 23.75 25.69
CA LYS A 154 -4.79 22.55 26.39
C LYS A 154 -3.61 22.81 27.34
N ALA A 155 -2.80 23.84 27.09
CA ALA A 155 -1.67 24.22 27.94
C ALA A 155 -2.06 25.17 29.09
N LEU A 156 -3.27 25.75 29.05
CA LEU A 156 -3.74 26.72 30.05
C LEU A 156 -3.72 26.16 31.47
N GLY A 157 -4.03 24.88 31.65
CA GLY A 157 -4.00 24.23 32.97
C GLY A 157 -2.62 24.29 33.62
N LYS A 158 -1.55 24.06 32.84
CA LYS A 158 -0.16 24.14 33.31
C LYS A 158 0.23 25.59 33.62
N ILE A 159 -0.14 26.53 32.76
CA ILE A 159 0.19 27.95 32.93
C ILE A 159 -0.53 28.57 34.14
N LYS A 160 -1.76 28.17 34.44
CA LYS A 160 -2.48 28.62 35.65
C LYS A 160 -1.80 28.22 36.96
N MET A 161 -1.02 27.15 36.95
CA MET A 161 -0.27 26.69 38.13
C MET A 161 1.05 27.45 38.31
N ASP A 162 1.47 28.24 37.32
CA ASP A 162 2.71 28.99 37.36
C ASP A 162 2.57 30.26 38.23
N PRO A 163 3.49 30.53 39.17
CA PRO A 163 3.47 31.73 40.00
C PRO A 163 3.54 33.05 39.20
N SER A 164 4.06 33.03 37.98
CA SER A 164 4.12 34.17 37.07
C SER A 164 2.77 34.51 36.45
N PHE A 165 1.79 33.59 36.47
CA PHE A 165 0.46 33.83 35.90
C PHE A 165 -0.27 34.96 36.61
N ARG A 166 -1.01 35.77 35.84
CA ARG A 166 -1.79 36.91 36.37
C ARG A 166 -3.26 36.81 36.01
N LYS A 167 -3.58 36.73 34.71
CA LYS A 167 -4.97 36.65 34.23
C LYS A 167 -5.08 36.15 32.80
N ILE A 168 -6.28 35.75 32.40
CA ILE A 168 -6.65 35.50 31.01
C ILE A 168 -7.22 36.80 30.42
N LEU A 169 -6.83 37.16 29.20
CA LEU A 169 -7.34 38.33 28.48
C LEU A 169 -8.46 37.97 27.51
N SER A 170 -8.22 36.96 26.67
CA SER A 170 -9.16 36.53 25.65
C SER A 170 -8.96 35.06 25.31
N GLU A 171 -10.01 34.46 24.78
CA GLU A 171 -9.99 33.13 24.19
C GLU A 171 -10.60 33.26 22.80
N GLU A 172 -9.82 32.94 21.78
CA GLU A 172 -10.23 33.08 20.38
C GLU A 172 -10.11 31.73 19.67
N PRO A 173 -11.13 31.30 18.91
CA PRO A 173 -11.04 30.11 18.10
C PRO A 173 -10.03 30.36 16.97
N LEU A 174 -9.05 29.48 16.84
CA LEU A 174 -8.05 29.49 15.77
C LEU A 174 -8.23 28.23 14.94
N GLN A 175 -8.40 28.43 13.64
CA GLN A 175 -8.36 27.35 12.67
C GLN A 175 -6.93 27.21 12.13
N ARG A 176 -6.38 26.00 12.17
CA ARG A 176 -5.11 25.66 11.52
C ARG A 176 -5.23 24.39 10.71
N ILE A 177 -4.34 24.24 9.73
CA ILE A 177 -4.22 23.01 8.93
C ILE A 177 -3.05 22.22 9.49
N GLU A 178 -3.30 20.96 9.83
CA GLU A 178 -2.29 20.01 10.27
C GLU A 178 -2.17 18.89 9.23
N VAL A 179 -0.95 18.49 8.89
CA VAL A 179 -0.70 17.34 8.03
C VAL A 179 -0.61 16.12 8.94
N VAL A 180 -1.52 15.17 8.75
CA VAL A 180 -1.58 13.94 9.52
C VAL A 180 -1.21 12.78 8.60
N GLU A 181 -0.22 12.00 9.03
CA GLU A 181 0.15 10.73 8.41
C GLU A 181 -0.74 9.62 8.97
N TYR A 182 -1.27 8.79 8.08
CA TYR A 182 -2.07 7.61 8.45
C TYR A 182 -1.83 6.48 7.46
N TYR A 183 -2.09 5.25 7.87
CA TYR A 183 -2.06 4.10 6.98
C TYR A 183 -3.47 3.82 6.47
N ASP A 184 -3.62 3.78 5.15
CA ASP A 184 -4.82 3.27 4.50
C ASP A 184 -4.69 1.75 4.38
N THR A 185 -5.32 1.05 5.32
CA THR A 185 -5.13 -0.38 5.55
C THR A 185 -6.02 -1.22 4.63
N TYR A 186 -5.56 -2.43 4.32
CA TYR A 186 -6.33 -3.44 3.61
C TYR A 186 -6.13 -4.80 4.29
N MET A 187 -7.12 -5.68 4.19
CA MET A 187 -6.97 -7.07 4.59
C MET A 187 -6.53 -7.90 3.38
N PRO A 188 -5.47 -8.72 3.49
CA PRO A 188 -5.11 -9.68 2.46
C PRO A 188 -6.29 -10.59 2.13
N ASP A 189 -6.47 -10.85 0.84
CA ASP A 189 -7.53 -11.73 0.33
C ASP A 189 -6.96 -12.86 -0.52
N SER A 190 -7.80 -13.87 -0.80
CA SER A 190 -7.40 -15.04 -1.57
C SER A 190 -6.95 -14.72 -2.99
N SER A 191 -7.42 -13.63 -3.60
CA SER A 191 -7.01 -13.22 -4.95
C SER A 191 -5.53 -12.81 -5.00
N MET A 192 -4.93 -12.48 -3.86
CA MET A 192 -3.53 -12.12 -3.76
C MET A 192 -2.59 -13.33 -3.89
N PHE A 193 -3.10 -14.55 -3.72
CA PHE A 193 -2.32 -15.80 -3.82
C PHE A 193 -2.16 -16.34 -5.24
N TYR A 194 -2.76 -15.66 -6.23
CA TYR A 194 -2.70 -16.07 -7.63
C TYR A 194 -1.92 -15.06 -8.47
N CYS A 195 -1.18 -15.55 -9.47
CA CYS A 195 -0.46 -14.72 -10.42
C CYS A 195 -1.44 -13.90 -11.26
N PRO A 196 -1.27 -12.58 -11.41
CA PRO A 196 -2.23 -11.74 -12.13
C PRO A 196 -2.22 -11.96 -13.65
N VAL A 197 -1.28 -12.76 -14.17
CA VAL A 197 -1.14 -13.05 -15.61
C VAL A 197 -1.62 -14.47 -15.95
N THR A 198 -1.20 -15.47 -15.17
CA THR A 198 -1.50 -16.88 -15.47
C THR A 198 -2.63 -17.45 -14.63
N ASP A 199 -3.08 -16.72 -13.59
CA ASP A 199 -4.01 -17.19 -12.56
C ASP A 199 -3.53 -18.45 -11.79
N ASP A 200 -2.28 -18.86 -11.97
CA ASP A 200 -1.68 -19.95 -11.20
C ASP A 200 -1.31 -19.46 -9.79
N PRO A 201 -1.40 -20.32 -8.76
CA PRO A 201 -0.99 -19.96 -7.41
C PRO A 201 0.53 -19.69 -7.35
N TYR A 202 0.94 -18.73 -6.52
CA TYR A 202 2.36 -18.58 -6.18
C TYR A 202 2.86 -19.83 -5.45
N LYS A 203 4.12 -20.18 -5.68
CA LYS A 203 4.71 -21.33 -5.00
C LYS A 203 5.32 -20.86 -3.70
N ILE A 204 4.84 -21.42 -2.61
CA ILE A 204 5.34 -21.21 -1.24
C ILE A 204 6.14 -22.46 -0.90
N THR A 205 7.44 -22.30 -0.70
CA THR A 205 8.37 -23.39 -0.37
C THR A 205 8.99 -23.10 0.98
N LEU A 206 8.97 -24.12 1.85
CA LEU A 206 9.57 -24.09 3.18
C LEU A 206 10.84 -24.95 3.17
N GLU A 207 11.99 -24.35 3.43
CA GLU A 207 13.27 -25.07 3.57
C GLU A 207 13.84 -24.85 4.98
N GLU A 208 13.76 -25.87 5.83
CA GLU A 208 14.15 -25.83 7.27
C GLU A 208 13.46 -24.71 8.06
N SER A 209 13.96 -23.48 7.95
CA SER A 209 13.45 -22.26 8.59
C SER A 209 13.43 -21.06 7.64
N SER A 210 13.66 -21.26 6.33
CA SER A 210 13.55 -20.21 5.32
C SER A 210 12.24 -20.34 4.54
N LEU A 211 11.63 -19.18 4.32
CA LEU A 211 10.44 -19.02 3.52
C LEU A 211 10.81 -18.50 2.13
N LYS A 212 10.41 -19.23 1.10
CA LYS A 212 10.58 -18.81 -0.29
C LYS A 212 9.24 -18.71 -1.01
N ILE A 213 8.98 -17.55 -1.60
CA ILE A 213 7.79 -17.28 -2.41
C ILE A 213 8.25 -16.95 -3.82
N GLU A 214 7.84 -17.75 -4.80
CA GLU A 214 8.26 -17.59 -6.19
C GLU A 214 7.09 -17.45 -7.17
N SER A 215 7.32 -16.64 -8.21
CA SER A 215 6.42 -16.52 -9.35
C SER A 215 6.18 -17.89 -10.00
N PRO A 216 4.93 -18.27 -10.33
CA PRO A 216 4.64 -19.55 -10.98
C PRO A 216 5.09 -19.61 -12.44
N ILE A 217 5.38 -18.46 -13.06
CA ILE A 217 5.83 -18.35 -14.44
C ILE A 217 7.24 -18.95 -14.58
N THR A 218 7.35 -20.14 -15.16
CA THR A 218 8.62 -20.82 -15.47
C THR A 218 9.10 -20.51 -16.90
N GLU A 219 8.17 -20.39 -17.84
CA GLU A 219 8.43 -20.07 -19.25
C GLU A 219 7.83 -18.69 -19.59
N ILE A 220 8.31 -18.08 -20.68
CA ILE A 220 7.82 -16.76 -21.10
C ILE A 220 6.36 -16.90 -21.54
N TYR A 221 5.44 -16.33 -20.76
CA TYR A 221 4.04 -16.20 -21.14
C TYR A 221 3.91 -15.20 -22.29
N LYS A 222 3.17 -15.55 -23.34
CA LYS A 222 2.95 -14.70 -24.50
C LYS A 222 1.49 -14.69 -24.90
N GLU A 223 0.95 -13.50 -25.12
CA GLU A 223 -0.41 -13.31 -25.59
C GLU A 223 -0.42 -12.34 -26.79
N SER A 224 -1.16 -12.67 -27.85
CA SER A 224 -1.23 -11.81 -29.04
C SER A 224 -1.95 -10.50 -28.71
N ARG A 225 -1.37 -9.39 -29.16
CA ARG A 225 -1.95 -8.04 -29.05
C ARG A 225 -1.84 -7.37 -30.42
N TYR A 226 -2.92 -6.79 -30.92
CA TYR A 226 -2.87 -5.96 -32.14
C TYR A 226 -2.17 -6.60 -33.36
N ILE A 227 -2.54 -7.85 -33.71
CA ILE A 227 -2.09 -8.64 -34.87
C ILE A 227 -0.59 -9.03 -34.84
N PHE A 228 0.31 -8.06 -34.80
CA PHE A 228 1.77 -8.28 -34.90
C PHE A 228 2.51 -8.08 -33.58
N PHE A 229 1.86 -7.49 -32.58
CA PHE A 229 2.44 -7.29 -31.26
C PHE A 229 2.07 -8.44 -30.32
N SER A 230 2.78 -8.54 -29.21
CA SER A 230 2.46 -9.54 -28.19
C SER A 230 2.84 -9.00 -26.84
N PHE A 231 1.94 -9.21 -25.89
CA PHE A 231 2.22 -9.08 -24.47
C PHE A 231 3.14 -10.23 -24.05
N LYS A 232 4.12 -9.93 -23.19
CA LYS A 232 5.08 -10.91 -22.66
C LYS A 232 5.22 -10.75 -21.15
N ALA A 233 5.00 -11.82 -20.42
CA ALA A 233 5.37 -11.89 -19.01
C ALA A 233 6.49 -12.90 -18.80
N PHE A 234 7.60 -12.41 -18.23
CA PHE A 234 8.70 -13.23 -17.76
C PHE A 234 8.43 -13.64 -16.30
N ASN A 235 9.28 -14.50 -15.75
CA ASN A 235 9.26 -14.78 -14.32
C ASN A 235 9.35 -13.45 -13.53
N HIS A 236 8.38 -13.21 -12.65
CA HIS A 236 8.29 -11.97 -11.89
C HIS A 236 9.26 -11.91 -10.69
N GLY A 237 10.05 -12.95 -10.47
CA GLY A 237 11.03 -13.05 -9.40
C GLY A 237 10.58 -13.92 -8.23
N TYR A 238 11.33 -13.83 -7.14
CA TYR A 238 11.07 -14.51 -5.88
C TYR A 238 11.45 -13.64 -4.67
N ILE A 239 10.85 -13.96 -3.53
CA ILE A 239 11.28 -13.52 -2.20
C ILE A 239 11.85 -14.74 -1.50
N ASP A 240 13.07 -14.64 -0.99
CA ASP A 240 13.76 -15.68 -0.23
C ASP A 240 14.21 -15.08 1.09
N ASP A 241 13.53 -15.46 2.18
CA ASP A 241 13.75 -14.96 3.53
C ASP A 241 13.84 -13.42 3.60
N GLY A 242 12.88 -12.74 2.97
CA GLY A 242 12.80 -11.28 2.90
C GLY A 242 13.69 -10.64 1.83
N ALA A 243 14.66 -11.36 1.29
CA ALA A 243 15.47 -10.89 0.16
C ALA A 243 14.69 -11.01 -1.15
N ARG A 244 14.56 -9.89 -1.87
CA ARG A 244 13.81 -9.82 -3.13
C ARG A 244 14.77 -10.02 -4.30
N SER A 245 14.35 -10.77 -5.31
CA SER A 245 15.12 -10.92 -6.55
C SER A 245 15.02 -9.68 -7.47
N TRP A 246 14.35 -8.63 -7.03
CA TRP A 246 14.11 -7.39 -7.76
C TRP A 246 14.28 -6.18 -6.84
N ASN A 247 14.60 -5.03 -7.43
CA ASN A 247 14.75 -3.74 -6.74
C ASN A 247 13.52 -2.85 -6.93
#